data_AF-A0A8W7PV80-F1
#
_entry.id   AF-A0A8W7PV80-F1
#
_cell.length_a   1.000
_cell.length_b   1.000
_cell.length_c   1.000
_cell.angle_alpha   90.00
_cell.angle_beta   90.00
_cell.angle_gamma   90.00
#
_symmetry.space_group_name_H-M   'P 1'
#
loop_
_entity.id
_entity.type
_entity.pdbx_description
1 polymer ?
#
loop_
_entity_poly.entity_id
_entity_poly.type
_entity_poly.pdbx_seq_one_letter_code
_entity_poly.pdbx_strand_id
1 'polypeptide(L)'
;MVACGQVLACWTLLALLAGVSADPARYDHFRLYRLLIETPAQVEMLQQLEKQSDSYAFMGHARQPNQNLTIMVAPHKIAEITELLQRYELQGSILLYNMHELIDREKATIKPKGTRPEEFGWQFYHH
;
A
#
# COMPACT_ATOMS: atom_id res chain seq x y z
N MET A 1 -35.49 27.84 34.64
CA MET A 1 -34.40 28.32 33.75
C MET A 1 -33.11 27.49 33.93
N VAL A 2 -33.17 26.14 33.81
CA VAL A 2 -31.98 25.27 34.04
C VAL A 2 -31.62 24.42 32.80
N ALA A 3 -32.51 24.33 31.81
CA ALA A 3 -32.34 23.40 30.68
C ALA A 3 -31.38 23.88 29.57
N CYS A 4 -31.03 25.18 29.50
CA CYS A 4 -30.24 25.73 28.39
C CYS A 4 -28.72 25.49 28.58
N GLY A 5 -28.21 25.56 29.81
CA GLY A 5 -26.78 25.46 30.10
C GLY A 5 -26.20 24.04 30.01
N GLN A 6 -26.98 23.02 30.39
CA GLN A 6 -26.52 21.62 30.35
C GLN A 6 -26.47 21.05 28.93
N VAL A 7 -27.39 21.46 28.05
CA VAL A 7 -27.38 21.04 26.65
C VAL A 7 -26.15 21.64 25.96
N LEU A 8 -25.90 22.94 26.12
CA LEU A 8 -24.72 23.61 25.54
C LEU A 8 -23.39 22.98 25.98
N ALA A 9 -23.27 22.56 27.24
CA ALA A 9 -22.08 21.88 27.75
C ALA A 9 -21.86 20.47 27.14
N CYS A 10 -22.94 19.74 26.82
CA CYS A 10 -22.84 18.45 26.14
C CYS A 10 -22.46 18.60 24.66
N TRP A 11 -22.92 19.66 23.98
CA TRP A 11 -22.55 19.93 22.58
C TRP A 11 -21.08 20.37 22.45
N THR A 12 -20.55 21.15 23.40
CA THR A 12 -19.12 21.53 23.41
C THR A 12 -18.21 20.34 23.71
N LEU A 13 -18.61 19.42 24.59
CA LEU A 13 -17.84 18.21 24.88
C LEU A 13 -17.80 17.24 23.67
N LEU A 14 -18.87 17.15 22.89
CA LEU A 14 -18.95 16.29 21.70
C LEU A 14 -18.09 16.82 20.54
N ALA A 15 -17.97 18.15 20.39
CA ALA A 15 -17.13 18.78 19.36
C ALA A 15 -15.62 18.58 19.61
N LEU A 16 -15.19 18.48 20.87
CA LEU A 16 -13.78 18.24 21.24
C LEU A 16 -13.31 16.82 20.92
N LEU A 17 -14.21 15.84 20.80
CA LEU A 17 -13.87 14.45 20.48
C LEU A 17 -13.83 14.15 18.97
N ALA A 18 -14.27 15.09 18.12
CA ALA A 18 -14.32 14.91 16.66
C ALA A 18 -12.95 15.07 15.96
N GLY A 19 -11.90 15.42 16.71
CA GLY A 19 -10.54 15.61 16.20
C GLY A 19 -9.71 14.33 16.03
N VAL A 20 -10.33 13.18 15.74
CA VAL A 20 -9.58 11.95 15.45
C VAL A 20 -9.04 12.08 14.02
N SER A 21 -7.79 12.54 13.88
CA SER A 21 -7.06 12.37 12.63
C SER A 21 -6.88 10.88 12.39
N ALA A 22 -7.35 10.38 11.25
CA ALA A 22 -7.05 9.01 10.84
C ALA A 22 -5.53 8.81 10.77
N ASP A 23 -5.02 7.71 11.33
CA ASP A 23 -3.62 7.35 11.25
C ASP A 23 -3.24 7.15 9.77
N PRO A 24 -2.11 7.69 9.29
CA PRO A 24 -1.66 7.43 7.93
C PRO A 24 -1.55 5.93 7.66
N ALA A 25 -1.96 5.50 6.46
CA ALA A 25 -1.86 4.11 6.06
C ALA A 25 -0.40 3.60 6.19
N ARG A 26 -0.22 2.49 6.89
CA ARG A 26 1.07 1.82 7.08
C ARG A 26 1.17 0.59 6.19
N TYR A 27 2.38 0.34 5.68
CA TYR A 27 2.68 -0.78 4.79
C TYR A 27 3.82 -1.65 5.36
N ASP A 28 3.85 -1.80 6.68
CA ASP A 28 4.90 -2.55 7.36
C ASP A 28 4.91 -4.00 6.91
N HIS A 29 6.10 -4.49 6.56
CA HIS A 29 6.34 -5.88 6.13
C HIS A 29 5.58 -6.31 4.86
N PHE A 30 4.97 -5.37 4.14
CA PHE A 30 4.51 -5.63 2.79
C PHE A 30 5.73 -5.91 1.91
N ARG A 31 5.67 -6.99 1.14
CA ARG A 31 6.78 -7.44 0.31
C ARG A 31 6.48 -7.23 -1.16
N LEU A 32 7.47 -6.77 -1.92
CA LEU A 32 7.39 -6.75 -3.37
C LEU A 32 8.04 -8.00 -3.94
N TYR A 33 7.32 -8.70 -4.80
CA TYR A 33 7.80 -9.83 -5.56
C TYR A 33 7.86 -9.47 -7.04
N ARG A 34 8.92 -9.93 -7.72
CA ARG A 34 9.01 -10.02 -9.18
C ARG A 34 8.78 -11.45 -9.59
N LEU A 35 7.73 -11.68 -10.37
CA LEU A 35 7.33 -12.98 -10.90
C LEU A 35 7.65 -13.04 -12.39
N LEU A 36 8.16 -14.19 -12.84
CA LEU A 36 8.25 -14.51 -14.26
C LEU A 36 7.10 -15.46 -14.61
N ILE A 37 6.21 -15.02 -15.50
CA ILE A 37 5.10 -15.83 -15.98
C ILE A 37 5.58 -16.63 -17.20
N GLU A 38 5.52 -17.95 -17.14
CA GLU A 38 6.05 -18.85 -18.17
C GLU A 38 4.95 -19.64 -18.90
N THR A 39 3.78 -19.81 -18.28
CA THR A 39 2.69 -20.61 -18.87
C THR A 39 1.34 -19.89 -18.89
N PRO A 40 0.42 -20.24 -19.80
CA PRO A 40 -0.95 -19.71 -19.80
C PRO A 40 -1.70 -20.02 -18.49
N ALA A 41 -1.48 -21.18 -17.89
CA ALA A 41 -2.10 -21.55 -16.62
C ALA A 41 -1.68 -20.63 -15.47
N GLN A 42 -0.42 -20.18 -15.46
CA GLN A 42 0.06 -19.18 -14.50
C GLN A 42 -0.59 -17.81 -14.75
N VAL A 43 -0.81 -17.41 -16.01
CA VAL A 43 -1.57 -16.19 -16.35
C VAL A 43 -2.97 -16.25 -15.75
N GLU A 44 -3.71 -17.34 -16.00
CA GLU A 44 -5.08 -17.51 -15.53
C GLU A 44 -5.16 -17.50 -14.00
N MET A 45 -4.26 -18.21 -13.32
CA MET A 45 -4.20 -18.22 -11.85
C MET A 45 -3.94 -16.82 -11.29
N LEU A 46 -2.96 -16.08 -11.85
CA LEU A 46 -2.65 -14.73 -11.38
C LEU A 46 -3.81 -13.76 -11.63
N GLN A 47 -4.52 -13.88 -12.75
CA GLN A 47 -5.73 -13.10 -13.01
C GLN A 47 -6.87 -13.44 -12.05
N GLN A 48 -7.01 -14.70 -11.64
CA GLN A 48 -7.97 -15.11 -10.62
C GLN A 48 -7.59 -14.54 -9.24
N LEU A 49 -6.30 -14.62 -8.88
CA LEU A 49 -5.78 -14.06 -7.63
C LEU A 49 -6.06 -12.55 -7.53
N GLU A 50 -5.79 -11.79 -8.60
CA GLU A 50 -6.04 -10.35 -8.68
C GLU A 50 -7.53 -10.01 -8.47
N LYS A 51 -8.45 -10.84 -8.96
CA LYS A 51 -9.90 -10.61 -8.82
C LYS A 51 -10.45 -10.99 -7.45
N GLN A 52 -9.81 -11.95 -6.77
CA GLN A 52 -10.36 -12.57 -5.56
C GLN A 52 -9.79 -12.00 -4.27
N SER A 53 -8.66 -11.28 -4.31
CA SER A 53 -7.97 -10.87 -3.10
C SER A 53 -7.44 -9.44 -3.14
N ASP A 54 -7.99 -8.61 -2.26
CA ASP A 54 -7.51 -7.24 -2.01
C ASP A 54 -6.17 -7.19 -1.24
N SER A 55 -5.64 -8.35 -0.83
CA SER A 55 -4.36 -8.45 -0.11
C SER A 55 -3.13 -8.51 -1.04
N TYR A 56 -3.36 -8.47 -2.35
CA TYR A 56 -2.34 -8.43 -3.39
C TYR A 56 -2.56 -7.19 -4.26
N ALA A 57 -1.56 -6.32 -4.35
CA ALA A 57 -1.59 -5.19 -5.28
C ALA A 57 -0.71 -5.51 -6.49
N PHE A 58 -1.30 -5.50 -7.67
CA PHE A 58 -0.60 -5.82 -8.92
C PHE A 58 -0.13 -4.54 -9.60
N MET A 59 1.18 -4.48 -9.94
CA MET A 59 1.71 -3.37 -10.73
C MET A 59 1.63 -3.72 -12.21
N GLY A 60 0.46 -3.50 -12.79
CA GLY A 60 0.07 -4.00 -14.12
C GLY A 60 -0.72 -5.31 -14.01
N HIS A 61 -0.91 -6.02 -15.12
CA HIS A 61 -1.74 -7.23 -15.16
C HIS A 61 -0.99 -8.41 -15.76
N ALA A 62 -1.33 -9.61 -15.31
CA ALA A 62 -0.90 -10.85 -15.96
C ALA A 62 -1.62 -10.99 -17.31
N ARG A 63 -0.87 -10.93 -18.42
CA ARG A 63 -1.44 -10.93 -19.78
C ARG A 63 -0.98 -12.12 -20.61
N GLN A 64 0.29 -12.49 -20.51
CA GLN A 64 0.87 -13.52 -21.36
C GLN A 64 2.12 -14.16 -20.73
N PRO A 65 2.52 -15.35 -21.20
CA PRO A 65 3.84 -15.91 -20.91
C PRO A 65 5.01 -15.01 -21.32
N ASN A 66 6.18 -15.27 -20.76
CA ASN A 66 7.41 -14.47 -20.87
C ASN A 66 7.22 -13.01 -20.41
N GLN A 67 6.35 -12.80 -19.41
CA GLN A 67 6.10 -11.49 -18.82
C GLN A 67 6.63 -11.44 -17.39
N ASN A 68 7.37 -10.38 -17.09
CA ASN A 68 7.71 -10.01 -15.72
C ASN A 68 6.55 -9.23 -15.09
N LEU A 69 6.05 -9.70 -13.96
CA LEU A 69 4.98 -9.05 -13.20
C LEU A 69 5.50 -8.69 -11.80
N THR A 70 5.26 -7.45 -11.36
CA THR A 70 5.48 -7.11 -9.94
C THR A 70 4.16 -7.22 -9.20
N ILE A 71 4.20 -7.81 -8.02
CA ILE A 71 3.10 -7.75 -7.07
C ILE A 71 3.61 -7.30 -5.71
N MET A 72 2.78 -6.57 -4.97
CA MET A 72 2.98 -6.30 -3.55
C MET A 72 2.04 -7.18 -2.74
N VAL A 73 2.58 -7.86 -1.74
CA VAL A 73 1.86 -8.87 -0.95
C VAL A 73 1.77 -8.43 0.50
N ALA A 74 0.57 -8.49 1.06
CA ALA A 74 0.34 -8.18 2.47
C ALA A 74 1.02 -9.20 3.42
N PRO A 75 1.42 -8.81 4.63
CA PRO A 75 2.17 -9.67 5.56
C PRO A 75 1.45 -10.99 5.89
N HIS A 76 0.13 -10.95 6.06
CA HIS A 76 -0.69 -12.13 6.37
C HIS A 76 -0.89 -13.08 5.18
N LYS A 77 -0.41 -12.72 3.97
CA LYS A 77 -0.46 -13.53 2.75
C LYS A 77 0.89 -14.11 2.32
N ILE A 78 1.96 -13.88 3.10
CA ILE A 78 3.31 -14.36 2.76
C ILE A 78 3.40 -15.89 2.69
N ALA A 79 2.71 -16.60 3.59
CA ALA A 79 2.64 -18.06 3.51
C ALA A 79 1.90 -18.52 2.24
N GLU A 80 0.75 -17.91 1.95
CA GLU A 80 -0.08 -18.24 0.79
C GLU A 80 0.67 -18.01 -0.54
N ILE A 81 1.33 -16.87 -0.73
CA ILE A 81 2.11 -16.65 -1.96
C ILE A 81 3.26 -17.65 -2.09
N THR A 82 3.90 -18.05 -0.98
CA THR A 82 4.97 -19.05 -1.01
C THR A 82 4.44 -20.40 -1.49
N GLU A 83 3.26 -20.80 -1.02
CA GLU A 83 2.58 -22.01 -1.50
C GLU A 83 2.18 -21.91 -2.98
N LEU A 84 1.66 -20.76 -3.41
CA LEU A 84 1.28 -20.54 -4.82
C LEU A 84 2.50 -20.61 -5.75
N LEU A 85 3.62 -20.02 -5.35
CA LEU A 85 4.88 -20.09 -6.11
C LEU A 85 5.34 -21.53 -6.28
N GLN A 86 5.25 -22.34 -5.23
CA GLN A 86 5.61 -23.76 -5.29
C GLN A 86 4.61 -24.57 -6.13
N ARG A 87 3.31 -24.42 -5.89
CA ARG A 87 2.25 -25.21 -6.53
C ARG A 87 2.19 -25.02 -8.04
N TYR A 88 2.43 -23.80 -8.51
CA TYR A 88 2.39 -23.45 -9.94
C TYR A 88 3.77 -23.38 -10.58
N GLU A 89 4.82 -23.80 -9.85
CA GLU A 89 6.21 -23.73 -10.28
C GLU A 89 6.58 -22.32 -10.81
N LEU A 90 6.02 -21.29 -10.16
CA LEU A 90 6.15 -19.91 -10.60
C LEU A 90 7.44 -19.32 -10.05
N GLN A 91 8.33 -18.91 -10.95
CA GLN A 91 9.59 -18.30 -10.58
C GLN A 91 9.36 -16.90 -10.01
N GLY A 92 9.82 -16.68 -8.78
CA GLY A 92 9.66 -15.41 -8.07
C GLY A 92 10.92 -15.00 -7.31
N SER A 93 11.20 -13.70 -7.28
CA SER A 93 12.22 -13.10 -6.43
C SER A 93 11.65 -11.96 -5.60
N ILE A 94 12.13 -11.80 -4.37
CA ILE A 94 11.73 -10.69 -3.51
C ILE A 94 12.58 -9.47 -3.87
N LEU A 95 11.93 -8.37 -4.23
CA LEU A 95 12.57 -7.09 -4.51
C LEU A 95 12.70 -6.23 -3.25
N LEU A 96 11.72 -6.33 -2.35
CA LEU A 96 11.67 -5.54 -1.11
C LEU A 96 10.93 -6.33 -0.02
N TYR A 97 11.48 -6.35 1.20
CA TYR A 97 10.89 -7.04 2.34
C TYR A 97 9.96 -6.16 3.19
N ASN A 98 10.12 -4.84 3.11
CA ASN A 98 9.32 -3.88 3.87
C ASN A 98 9.08 -2.63 3.03
N MET A 99 7.87 -2.49 2.48
CA MET A 99 7.48 -1.31 1.71
C MET A 99 7.51 -0.03 2.56
N HIS A 100 7.18 -0.11 3.85
CA HIS A 100 7.12 1.08 4.68
C HIS A 100 8.48 1.75 4.87
N GLU A 101 9.58 0.99 4.97
CA GLU A 101 10.93 1.55 5.04
C GLU A 101 11.28 2.41 3.82
N LEU A 102 10.81 2.03 2.62
CA LEU A 102 11.00 2.83 1.41
C LEU A 102 10.15 4.10 1.47
N ILE A 103 8.90 3.99 1.94
CA ILE A 103 8.01 5.15 2.13
C ILE A 103 8.61 6.13 3.13
N ASP A 104 9.11 5.66 4.27
CA ASP A 104 9.70 6.51 5.31
C ASP A 104 10.96 7.21 4.80
N ARG A 105 11.80 6.49 4.05
CA ARG A 105 12.99 7.08 3.40
C ARG A 105 12.60 8.17 2.42
N GLU A 106 11.61 7.93 1.57
CA GLU A 106 11.16 8.91 0.58
C GLU A 106 10.46 10.10 1.24
N LYS A 107 9.64 9.86 2.27
CA LYS A 107 8.94 10.89 3.01
C LYS A 107 9.89 11.91 3.63
N ALA A 108 11.07 11.47 4.06
CA ALA A 108 12.11 12.36 4.61
C ALA A 108 12.71 13.33 3.57
N THR A 109 12.53 13.08 2.27
CA THR A 109 13.03 13.94 1.19
C THR A 109 11.99 14.95 0.69
N ILE A 110 10.71 14.74 1.01
CA ILE A 110 9.60 15.58 0.53
C ILE A 110 9.74 17.01 1.06
N LYS A 111 9.64 17.96 0.14
CA LYS A 111 9.73 19.39 0.43
C LYS A 111 8.40 19.93 0.98
N PRO A 112 8.43 20.75 2.07
CA PRO A 112 7.23 21.27 2.70
C PRO A 112 6.48 22.28 1.81
N LYS A 113 5.19 22.53 2.08
CA LYS A 113 4.35 23.48 1.33
C LYS A 113 4.91 24.90 1.24
N GLY A 114 5.73 25.30 2.21
CA GLY A 114 6.38 26.61 2.27
C GLY A 114 7.73 26.69 1.57
N THR A 115 8.08 25.71 0.74
CA THR A 115 9.34 25.71 -0.01
C THR A 115 9.44 26.96 -0.87
N ARG A 116 10.57 27.65 -0.79
CA ARG A 116 10.79 28.89 -1.52
C ARG A 116 10.79 28.62 -3.04
N PRO A 117 10.26 29.53 -3.88
CA PRO A 117 10.21 29.31 -5.33
C PRO A 117 11.57 28.99 -5.96
N GLU A 118 12.66 29.55 -5.43
CA GLU A 118 14.03 29.26 -5.90
C GLU A 118 14.53 27.84 -5.57
N GLU A 119 13.93 27.15 -4.59
CA GLU A 119 14.24 25.77 -4.22
C GLU A 119 13.28 24.75 -4.87
N PHE A 120 12.23 25.22 -5.54
CA PHE A 120 11.31 24.35 -6.25
C PHE A 120 11.99 23.75 -7.48
N GLY A 121 11.78 22.45 -7.69
CA GLY A 121 12.39 21.75 -8.81
C GLY A 121 11.98 20.29 -8.90
N TRP A 122 12.46 19.62 -9.94
CA TRP A 122 12.02 18.27 -10.33
C TRP A 122 12.79 17.14 -9.64
N GLN A 123 13.72 17.48 -8.73
CA GLN A 123 14.57 16.49 -8.05
C GLN A 123 13.92 15.88 -6.79
N PHE A 124 12.89 16.53 -6.25
CA PHE A 124 12.19 16.10 -5.04
C PHE A 124 10.69 16.17 -5.25
N TYR A 125 9.95 15.36 -4.49
CA TYR A 125 8.52 15.55 -4.35
C TYR A 125 8.23 16.75 -3.44
N HIS A 126 7.10 17.42 -3.66
CA HIS A 126 6.66 18.59 -2.92
C HIS A 126 5.22 18.36 -2.43
N HIS A 127 4.85 19.00 -1.32
CA HIS A 127 3.52 18.93 -0.72
C HIS A 127 2.45 19.83 -1.36
#